data_AF-A0A848GFV5-F1
#
_entry.id   AF-A0A848GFV5-F1
#
_cell.length_a   1.000
_cell.length_b   1.000
_cell.length_c   1.000
_cell.angle_alpha   90.00
_cell.angle_beta   90.00
_cell.angle_gamma   90.00
#
_symmetry.space_group_name_H-M   'P 1'
#
loop_
_entity.id
_entity.type
_entity.pdbx_description
1 polymer ?
#
loop_
_entity_poly.entity_id
_entity_poly.type
_entity_poly.pdbx_seq_one_letter_code
_entity_poly.pdbx_strand_id
1 'polypeptide(L)'
;MKPNWAKQEVYDYFDAFIEKSILHNDSYITDNPGIFTIANLNASVTAFVDNPDTGDRDFDAKSKDQFSSTSKEVQEVFAHFIWLWSLSTSDMRSWGKKSAVTRFLGDVYNNHLTDVFVDGGIGSAGQRHKLNKPVEIAYLLLLFREVKNNLQAKQLTDVAAIKKYIEMLCRELYYNNEATTVTTDEKLKEAGWEYLALHHILLHLCDPEKYEAIAAQKHKDAIINTFFSLLDKENTEGLWEDIDESILAIRKKLDKVFGYEVSFYDDDIQDAWNFGESKDDVSEVTLFEYKKAMIFYGPPGTSKTYSATRLAELLITKQYFRNKQSIKEYFENSDKIFESHIHHLQLHSNYNYEDFIAGMHIEDKSSIVKPGYLLNLIENIKADPLPHVLILDEINRTDISRLFGELFSALEYRNKKIRLSTGGLEIALPSNLYFIGTMNEIDFSLERIDFALRRRFLWQFKGFDKAILGGMIQEKKAELEMKIDDADIETFISRCEQLNKEVTAMPELGENYQIGHTFFAEVVDIFKSLKGIHSGRLYFLNQPVNILWKISIQPILQAFLGNIDADAKRDKINDLQKTLING
;
A
#
# COMPACT_ATOMS: atom_id res chain seq x y z
N MET A 1 0.39 15.04 22.39
CA MET A 1 -0.20 13.72 22.67
C MET A 1 0.27 12.73 21.60
N LYS A 2 0.49 11.47 21.96
CA LYS A 2 1.32 10.50 21.20
C LYS A 2 0.48 9.28 20.83
N PRO A 3 0.55 8.77 19.58
CA PRO A 3 -0.08 7.50 19.23
C PRO A 3 0.50 6.36 20.08
N ASN A 4 -0.33 5.37 20.48
CA ASN A 4 0.09 4.22 21.31
C ASN A 4 1.25 3.39 20.72
N TRP A 5 1.46 3.49 19.40
CA TRP A 5 2.51 2.79 18.67
C TRP A 5 3.77 3.65 18.43
N ALA A 6 3.71 4.97 18.65
CA ALA A 6 4.83 5.88 18.49
C ALA A 6 5.75 5.80 19.71
N LYS A 7 7.03 5.46 19.49
CA LYS A 7 8.00 5.31 20.59
C LYS A 7 8.31 6.65 21.25
N GLN A 8 8.08 6.72 22.55
CA GLN A 8 8.35 7.90 23.36
C GLN A 8 9.79 8.40 23.20
N GLU A 9 10.72 7.45 23.13
CA GLU A 9 12.14 7.69 22.99
C GLU A 9 12.48 8.48 21.73
N VAL A 10 11.70 8.35 20.64
CA VAL A 10 11.93 9.12 19.40
C VAL A 10 11.82 10.62 19.65
N TYR A 11 10.80 11.05 20.39
CA TYR A 11 10.59 12.46 20.70
C TYR A 11 11.65 12.96 21.67
N ASP A 12 11.97 12.17 22.68
CA ASP A 12 12.98 12.53 23.68
C ASP A 12 14.36 12.68 23.00
N TYR A 13 14.67 11.82 22.03
CA TYR A 13 15.91 11.89 21.26
C TYR A 13 15.94 13.07 20.31
N PHE A 14 14.81 13.41 19.68
CA PHE A 14 14.72 14.61 18.84
C PHE A 14 14.92 15.89 19.66
N ASP A 15 14.25 15.98 20.80
CA ASP A 15 14.37 17.14 21.71
C ASP A 15 15.81 17.26 22.26
N ALA A 16 16.44 16.14 22.62
CA ALA A 16 17.82 16.11 23.10
C ALA A 16 18.85 16.42 21.99
N PHE A 17 18.57 16.07 20.74
CA PHE A 17 19.38 16.50 19.59
C PHE A 17 19.30 18.02 19.41
N ILE A 18 18.10 18.61 19.48
CA ILE A 18 17.93 20.06 19.42
C ILE A 18 18.70 20.73 20.56
N GLU A 19 18.58 20.21 21.77
CA GLU A 19 19.27 20.77 22.94
C GLU A 19 20.80 20.65 22.83
N LYS A 20 21.34 19.45 22.62
CA LYS A 20 22.80 19.26 22.61
C LYS A 20 23.45 19.83 21.36
N SER A 21 22.93 19.50 20.18
CA SER A 21 23.58 19.84 18.91
C SER A 21 23.21 21.22 18.40
N ILE A 22 21.93 21.59 18.43
CA ILE A 22 21.50 22.88 17.89
C ILE A 22 21.76 24.02 18.87
N LEU A 23 21.49 23.87 20.17
CA LEU A 23 21.75 24.93 21.15
C LEU A 23 23.21 24.94 21.64
N HIS A 24 23.76 23.78 22.03
CA HIS A 24 25.06 23.73 22.71
C HIS A 24 26.27 23.40 21.82
N ASN A 25 26.05 23.07 20.54
CA ASN A 25 27.08 22.66 19.57
C ASN A 25 27.74 21.29 19.85
N ASP A 26 27.22 20.50 20.76
CA ASP A 26 27.79 19.18 21.06
C ASP A 26 27.26 18.11 20.10
N SER A 27 28.01 17.03 19.93
CA SER A 27 27.49 15.84 19.27
C SER A 27 26.40 15.19 20.13
N TYR A 28 25.31 14.76 19.50
CA TYR A 28 24.29 13.93 20.13
C TYR A 28 24.58 12.43 19.93
N ILE A 29 25.17 12.06 18.79
CA ILE A 29 25.44 10.66 18.44
C ILE A 29 26.82 10.15 18.90
N THR A 30 27.72 11.04 19.32
CA THR A 30 29.03 10.74 19.93
C THR A 30 29.25 11.61 21.17
N ASP A 31 30.28 11.34 21.97
CA ASP A 31 30.65 12.14 23.14
C ASP A 31 31.52 13.38 22.79
N ASN A 32 31.59 13.77 21.51
CA ASN A 32 32.47 14.83 21.03
C ASN A 32 31.85 16.23 21.22
N PRO A 33 32.41 17.11 22.08
CA PRO A 33 31.82 18.40 22.38
C PRO A 33 32.17 19.44 21.30
N GLY A 34 31.30 20.43 21.11
CA GLY A 34 31.58 21.62 20.30
C GLY A 34 31.75 21.40 18.79
N ILE A 35 31.40 20.23 18.24
CA ILE A 35 31.55 19.95 16.80
C ILE A 35 30.40 20.46 15.94
N PHE A 36 29.19 20.62 16.49
CA PHE A 36 27.98 20.98 15.75
C PHE A 36 27.88 22.49 15.52
N THR A 37 28.97 23.06 15.00
CA THR A 37 29.10 24.49 14.67
C THR A 37 28.53 24.81 13.30
N ILE A 38 28.21 26.08 13.05
CA ILE A 38 27.79 26.53 11.72
C ILE A 38 28.87 26.31 10.66
N ALA A 39 30.15 26.37 11.03
CA ALA A 39 31.26 26.13 10.11
C ALA A 39 31.27 24.67 9.62
N ASN A 40 31.06 23.71 10.53
CA ASN A 40 31.02 22.29 10.17
C ASN A 40 29.73 21.92 9.42
N LEU A 41 28.60 22.56 9.73
CA LEU A 41 27.37 22.44 8.94
C LEU A 41 27.57 22.95 7.51
N ASN A 42 28.18 24.13 7.34
CA ASN A 42 28.49 24.69 6.03
C ASN A 42 29.45 23.79 5.25
N ALA A 43 30.49 23.24 5.90
CA ALA A 43 31.39 22.28 5.27
C ALA A 43 30.66 21.00 4.82
N SER A 44 29.69 20.53 5.62
CA SER A 44 28.84 19.39 5.26
C SER A 44 27.95 19.71 4.04
N VAL A 45 27.37 20.92 3.97
CA VAL A 45 26.60 21.36 2.80
C VAL A 45 27.48 21.42 1.57
N THR A 46 28.68 21.99 1.68
CA THR A 46 29.62 22.06 0.57
C THR A 46 29.98 20.66 0.05
N ALA A 47 30.27 19.72 0.95
CA ALA A 47 30.65 18.36 0.56
C ALA A 47 29.49 17.58 -0.07
N PHE A 48 28.28 17.69 0.48
CA PHE A 48 27.16 16.83 0.11
C PHE A 48 26.21 17.43 -0.93
N VAL A 49 25.83 18.70 -0.74
CA VAL A 49 24.80 19.39 -1.54
C VAL A 49 25.45 20.12 -2.72
N ASP A 50 26.56 20.82 -2.49
CA ASP A 50 27.18 21.66 -3.53
C ASP A 50 28.07 20.87 -4.48
N ASN A 51 28.54 19.70 -4.04
CA ASN A 51 29.36 18.78 -4.84
C ASN A 51 28.72 17.37 -4.83
N PRO A 52 27.52 17.20 -5.43
CA PRO A 52 26.83 15.92 -5.44
C PRO A 52 27.57 14.89 -6.29
N ASP A 53 27.69 13.65 -5.80
CA ASP A 53 28.14 12.53 -6.62
C ASP A 53 26.96 11.92 -7.39
N THR A 54 26.92 12.19 -8.69
CA THR A 54 25.87 11.73 -9.61
C THR A 54 26.16 10.38 -10.27
N GLY A 55 27.20 9.64 -9.84
CA GLY A 55 27.52 8.31 -10.37
C GLY A 55 26.47 7.25 -10.03
N ASP A 56 26.64 6.01 -10.49
CA ASP A 56 25.64 4.93 -10.26
C ASP A 56 25.84 4.14 -8.96
N ARG A 57 26.82 4.54 -8.14
CA ARG A 57 27.17 3.84 -6.89
C ARG A 57 26.09 4.01 -5.81
N ASP A 58 26.11 3.12 -4.82
CA ASP A 58 25.22 3.24 -3.67
C ASP A 58 25.51 4.51 -2.83
N PHE A 59 24.54 4.91 -2.01
CA PHE A 59 24.62 6.11 -1.19
C PHE A 59 25.83 6.13 -0.24
N ASP A 60 26.17 4.98 0.36
CA ASP A 60 27.20 4.93 1.40
C ASP A 60 28.60 5.11 0.77
N ALA A 61 28.84 4.55 -0.42
CA ALA A 61 30.06 4.74 -1.18
C ALA A 61 30.22 6.19 -1.66
N LYS A 62 29.15 6.79 -2.19
CA LYS A 62 29.13 8.19 -2.66
C LYS A 62 29.43 9.16 -1.53
N SER A 63 28.67 9.07 -0.44
CA SER A 63 28.81 9.97 0.70
C SER A 63 30.21 9.87 1.32
N LYS A 64 30.80 8.68 1.44
CA LYS A 64 32.19 8.55 1.90
C LYS A 64 33.19 9.29 1.02
N ASP A 65 33.07 9.18 -0.30
CA ASP A 65 33.99 9.84 -1.22
C ASP A 65 33.82 11.36 -1.18
N GLN A 66 32.58 11.84 -1.15
CA GLN A 66 32.25 13.27 -1.01
C GLN A 66 32.87 13.89 0.25
N PHE A 67 32.94 13.13 1.34
CA PHE A 67 33.50 13.59 2.62
C PHE A 67 34.96 13.19 2.85
N SER A 68 35.62 12.53 1.90
CA SER A 68 36.97 11.98 2.06
C SER A 68 38.05 13.03 2.39
N SER A 69 37.87 14.26 1.93
CA SER A 69 38.77 15.40 2.16
C SER A 69 38.37 16.28 3.35
N THR A 70 37.25 15.97 4.02
CA THR A 70 36.74 16.74 5.16
C THR A 70 37.30 16.24 6.49
N SER A 71 37.19 17.07 7.54
CA SER A 71 37.64 16.67 8.89
C SER A 71 36.70 15.63 9.50
N LYS A 72 37.17 14.96 10.57
CA LYS A 72 36.35 13.97 11.29
C LYS A 72 35.14 14.58 11.97
N GLU A 73 35.27 15.81 12.45
CA GLU A 73 34.18 16.58 13.03
C GLU A 73 33.08 16.89 11.99
N VAL A 74 33.46 17.21 10.76
CA VAL A 74 32.50 17.43 9.65
C VAL A 74 31.78 16.13 9.29
N GLN A 75 32.51 15.00 9.23
CA GLN A 75 31.90 13.68 9.03
C GLN A 75 30.90 13.35 10.15
N GLU A 76 31.26 13.57 11.41
CA GLU A 76 30.37 13.35 12.56
C GLU A 76 29.13 14.24 12.51
N VAL A 77 29.25 15.53 12.15
CA VAL A 77 28.10 16.42 11.96
C VAL A 77 27.17 15.89 10.87
N PHE A 78 27.69 15.47 9.72
CA PHE A 78 26.86 14.90 8.65
C PHE A 78 26.15 13.60 9.09
N ALA A 79 26.82 12.77 9.88
CA ALA A 79 26.25 11.52 10.38
C ALA A 79 25.01 11.70 11.26
N HIS A 80 24.83 12.87 11.89
CA HIS A 80 23.59 13.20 12.61
C HIS A 80 22.38 13.24 11.67
N PHE A 81 22.55 13.64 10.41
CA PHE A 81 21.45 13.70 9.45
C PHE A 81 21.11 12.32 8.88
N ILE A 82 22.07 11.40 8.80
CA ILE A 82 21.80 9.98 8.54
C ILE A 82 21.01 9.37 9.71
N TRP A 83 21.43 9.67 10.94
CA TRP A 83 20.73 9.23 12.15
C TRP A 83 19.29 9.77 12.20
N LEU A 84 19.11 11.08 12.03
CA LEU A 84 17.81 11.75 12.08
C LEU A 84 16.87 11.28 10.97
N TRP A 85 17.38 11.08 9.75
CA TRP A 85 16.62 10.45 8.66
C TRP A 85 16.07 9.07 9.08
N SER A 86 16.92 8.23 9.70
CA SER A 86 16.51 6.90 10.15
C SER A 86 15.67 6.88 11.43
N LEU A 87 15.67 7.97 12.23
CA LEU A 87 15.06 8.01 13.56
C LEU A 87 13.55 7.73 13.50
N SER A 88 12.89 8.29 12.50
CA SER A 88 11.43 8.26 12.35
C SER A 88 10.86 6.92 11.89
N THR A 89 11.67 6.06 11.28
CA THR A 89 11.19 4.86 10.58
C THR A 89 10.87 3.72 11.55
N SER A 90 9.67 3.15 11.45
CA SER A 90 9.24 2.01 12.29
C SER A 90 9.71 0.65 11.78
N ASP A 91 10.07 0.56 10.51
CA ASP A 91 10.54 -0.67 9.84
C ASP A 91 12.06 -0.87 9.94
N MET A 92 12.79 0.03 10.64
CA MET A 92 14.19 -0.13 10.98
C MET A 92 14.36 -0.40 12.48
N ARG A 93 15.07 -1.49 12.80
CA ARG A 93 15.52 -1.76 14.17
C ARG A 93 16.71 -0.86 14.54
N SER A 94 16.94 -0.69 15.83
CA SER A 94 18.06 0.05 16.45
C SER A 94 19.40 -0.28 15.81
N TRP A 95 19.70 -1.57 15.64
CA TRP A 95 20.94 -2.04 15.01
C TRP A 95 21.06 -1.59 13.55
N GLY A 96 19.95 -1.55 12.80
CA GLY A 96 19.92 -1.09 11.41
C GLY A 96 20.14 0.41 11.28
N LYS A 97 19.58 1.19 12.22
CA LYS A 97 19.83 2.64 12.35
C LYS A 97 21.29 2.92 12.70
N LYS A 98 21.84 2.18 13.68
CA LYS A 98 23.27 2.24 14.03
C LYS A 98 24.14 1.86 12.84
N SER A 99 23.79 0.80 12.12
CA SER A 99 24.49 0.35 10.92
C SER A 99 24.48 1.39 9.79
N ALA A 100 23.40 2.15 9.62
CA ALA A 100 23.36 3.23 8.63
C ALA A 100 24.39 4.33 8.93
N VAL A 101 24.57 4.69 10.21
CA VAL A 101 25.56 5.67 10.66
C VAL A 101 26.99 5.12 10.56
N THR A 102 27.22 3.88 11.01
CA THR A 102 28.56 3.28 11.02
C THR A 102 29.04 2.89 9.63
N ARG A 103 28.12 2.55 8.71
CA ARG A 103 28.47 2.38 7.30
C ARG A 103 29.05 3.65 6.70
N PHE A 104 28.68 4.85 7.16
CA PHE A 104 29.28 6.11 6.73
C PHE A 104 30.57 6.44 7.50
N LEU A 105 30.51 6.50 8.84
CA LEU A 105 31.65 6.90 9.69
C LEU A 105 32.81 5.88 9.74
N GLY A 106 32.51 4.62 9.45
CA GLY A 106 33.42 3.48 9.55
C GLY A 106 33.32 2.75 10.89
N ASP A 107 33.75 1.48 10.89
CA ASP A 107 33.58 0.56 12.04
C ASP A 107 34.30 1.00 13.32
N VAL A 108 35.30 1.88 13.19
CA VAL A 108 36.01 2.47 14.34
C VAL A 108 35.05 3.21 15.27
N TYR A 109 33.96 3.77 14.74
CA TYR A 109 32.96 4.50 15.52
C TYR A 109 31.98 3.61 16.29
N ASN A 110 31.98 2.28 16.09
CA ASN A 110 31.02 1.38 16.77
C ASN A 110 31.01 1.51 18.31
N ASN A 111 32.17 1.80 18.90
CA ASN A 111 32.38 1.97 20.34
C ASN A 111 32.34 3.44 20.80
N HIS A 112 32.22 4.39 19.87
CA HIS A 112 32.16 5.83 20.16
C HIS A 112 30.75 6.40 20.00
N LEU A 113 29.81 5.61 19.48
CA LEU A 113 28.41 5.99 19.35
C LEU A 113 27.67 5.87 20.67
N THR A 114 26.90 6.90 21.02
CA THR A 114 26.01 6.93 22.18
C THR A 114 24.79 6.03 21.97
N ASP A 115 24.08 5.69 23.06
CA ASP A 115 22.88 4.84 23.02
C ASP A 115 21.63 5.63 22.62
N VAL A 116 21.62 6.14 21.38
CA VAL A 116 20.56 7.02 20.84
C VAL A 116 19.84 6.37 19.65
N PHE A 117 19.84 5.04 19.57
CA PHE A 117 19.23 4.27 18.48
C PHE A 117 18.03 3.48 18.99
N VAL A 118 16.84 3.96 18.68
CA VAL A 118 15.57 3.35 19.08
C VAL A 118 15.14 2.21 18.14
N ASP A 119 14.58 1.15 18.70
CA ASP A 119 13.86 0.11 17.95
C ASP A 119 12.50 0.62 17.50
N GLY A 120 12.23 0.62 16.19
CA GLY A 120 11.01 1.19 15.63
C GLY A 120 11.07 2.72 15.56
N GLY A 121 9.94 3.39 15.40
CA GLY A 121 9.90 4.82 15.08
C GLY A 121 8.52 5.43 15.32
N ILE A 122 8.23 6.51 14.60
CA ILE A 122 6.95 7.22 14.62
C ILE A 122 6.15 7.03 13.33
N GLY A 123 6.54 6.12 12.44
CA GLY A 123 5.69 5.72 11.32
C GLY A 123 6.41 4.87 10.29
N SER A 124 5.63 4.20 9.42
CA SER A 124 6.20 3.57 8.23
C SER A 124 6.59 4.66 7.25
N ALA A 125 7.88 4.79 6.98
CA ALA A 125 8.38 5.85 6.10
C ALA A 125 8.14 5.55 4.60
N GLY A 126 7.72 4.32 4.29
CA GLY A 126 7.42 3.88 2.93
C GLY A 126 8.67 3.73 2.04
N GLN A 127 8.49 3.17 0.85
CA GLN A 127 9.59 2.94 -0.10
C GLN A 127 10.21 4.24 -0.62
N ARG A 128 9.40 5.30 -0.78
CA ARG A 128 9.88 6.59 -1.30
C ARG A 128 10.92 7.24 -0.38
N HIS A 129 10.71 7.22 0.94
CA HIS A 129 11.68 7.71 1.92
C HIS A 129 13.03 7.01 1.81
N LYS A 130 13.02 5.69 1.54
CA LYS A 130 14.24 4.90 1.33
C LYS A 130 14.94 5.22 0.01
N LEU A 131 14.16 5.33 -1.08
CA LEU A 131 14.69 5.62 -2.41
C LEU A 131 15.23 7.06 -2.52
N ASN A 132 14.59 8.01 -1.85
CA ASN A 132 14.97 9.43 -1.86
C ASN A 132 15.97 9.80 -0.76
N LYS A 133 16.61 8.81 -0.10
CA LYS A 133 17.57 9.03 1.01
C LYS A 133 18.55 10.20 0.78
N PRO A 134 19.19 10.38 -0.39
CA PRO A 134 20.08 11.53 -0.60
C PRO A 134 19.38 12.88 -0.49
N VAL A 135 18.21 13.02 -1.12
CA VAL A 135 17.42 14.27 -1.15
C VAL A 135 16.87 14.58 0.24
N GLU A 136 16.37 13.56 0.93
CA GLU A 136 15.86 13.65 2.30
C GLU A 136 16.93 14.14 3.29
N ILE A 137 18.16 13.61 3.20
CA ILE A 137 19.27 14.03 4.06
C ILE A 137 19.74 15.45 3.70
N ALA A 138 19.76 15.81 2.41
CA ALA A 138 20.10 17.17 1.97
C ALA A 138 19.12 18.18 2.56
N TYR A 139 17.81 17.88 2.52
CA TYR A 139 16.78 18.71 3.13
C TYR A 139 17.00 18.90 4.64
N LEU A 140 17.26 17.84 5.40
CA LEU A 140 17.55 17.96 6.85
C LEU A 140 18.76 18.87 7.10
N LEU A 141 19.84 18.65 6.36
CA LEU A 141 21.08 19.40 6.51
C LEU A 141 20.85 20.89 6.24
N LEU A 142 20.14 21.24 5.17
CA LEU A 142 19.80 22.62 4.81
C LEU A 142 18.84 23.26 5.83
N LEU A 143 17.81 22.52 6.27
CA LEU A 143 16.83 22.99 7.25
C LEU A 143 17.51 23.31 8.59
N PHE A 144 18.33 22.39 9.12
CA PHE A 144 19.00 22.61 10.40
C PHE A 144 20.16 23.63 10.29
N ARG A 145 20.78 23.80 9.12
CA ARG A 145 21.64 24.96 8.86
C ARG A 145 20.86 26.26 8.98
N GLU A 146 19.67 26.35 8.38
CA GLU A 146 18.82 27.53 8.44
C GLU A 146 18.38 27.86 9.87
N VAL A 147 17.99 26.83 10.65
CA VAL A 147 17.70 26.97 12.09
C VAL A 147 18.93 27.52 12.83
N LYS A 148 20.11 26.93 12.61
CA LYS A 148 21.36 27.30 13.29
C LYS A 148 21.76 28.76 12.98
N ASN A 149 21.63 29.19 11.72
CA ASN A 149 21.91 30.57 11.30
C ASN A 149 20.98 31.60 11.96
N ASN A 150 19.75 31.19 12.29
CA ASN A 150 18.72 32.08 12.79
C ASN A 150 18.53 32.05 14.32
N LEU A 151 19.33 31.29 15.08
CA LEU A 151 19.18 31.17 16.54
C LEU A 151 19.13 32.52 17.26
N GLN A 152 20.09 33.41 16.96
CA GLN A 152 20.15 34.73 17.57
C GLN A 152 19.08 35.67 17.01
N ALA A 153 18.96 35.75 15.68
CA ALA A 153 18.06 36.68 15.01
C ALA A 153 16.58 36.45 15.36
N LYS A 154 16.19 35.19 15.58
CA LYS A 154 14.81 34.80 15.94
C LYS A 154 14.62 34.45 17.42
N GLN A 155 15.62 34.71 18.27
CA GLN A 155 15.58 34.48 19.72
C GLN A 155 15.21 33.03 20.10
N LEU A 156 15.74 32.06 19.36
CA LEU A 156 15.49 30.63 19.57
C LEU A 156 16.39 30.12 20.70
N THR A 157 15.90 30.22 21.93
CA THR A 157 16.71 30.01 23.15
C THR A 157 16.44 28.69 23.87
N ASP A 158 15.38 27.97 23.49
CA ASP A 158 15.02 26.68 24.05
C ASP A 158 14.49 25.73 22.96
N VAL A 159 14.30 24.47 23.34
CA VAL A 159 13.82 23.41 22.44
C VAL A 159 12.45 23.74 21.85
N ALA A 160 11.53 24.32 22.65
CA ALA A 160 10.18 24.63 22.21
C ALA A 160 10.16 25.72 21.12
N ALA A 161 10.95 26.78 21.29
CA ALA A 161 11.11 27.85 20.31
C ALA A 161 11.70 27.32 18.99
N ILE A 162 12.70 26.43 19.07
CA ILE A 162 13.30 25.80 17.90
C ILE A 162 12.27 24.92 17.17
N LYS A 163 11.54 24.06 17.90
CA LYS A 163 10.49 23.21 17.30
C LYS A 163 9.42 24.03 16.60
N LYS A 164 8.98 25.13 17.19
CA LYS A 164 8.04 26.06 16.56
C LYS A 164 8.60 26.70 15.28
N TYR A 165 9.89 27.00 15.25
CA TYR A 165 10.53 27.54 14.05
C TYR A 165 10.68 26.48 12.95
N ILE A 166 11.03 25.24 13.31
CA ILE A 166 11.07 24.10 12.40
C ILE A 166 9.68 23.84 11.82
N GLU A 167 8.64 23.80 12.65
CA GLU A 167 7.25 23.64 12.21
C GLU A 167 6.87 24.70 11.17
N MET A 168 7.16 25.97 11.47
CA MET A 168 6.88 27.08 10.56
C MET A 168 7.63 26.94 9.23
N LEU A 169 8.92 26.59 9.25
CA LEU A 169 9.70 26.36 8.04
C LEU A 169 9.13 25.20 7.22
N CYS A 170 8.87 24.04 7.84
CA CYS A 170 8.33 22.88 7.14
C CYS A 170 6.96 23.17 6.51
N ARG A 171 6.07 23.86 7.22
CA ARG A 171 4.74 24.24 6.71
C ARG A 171 4.85 25.20 5.52
N GLU A 172 5.67 26.23 5.65
CA GLU A 172 5.83 27.26 4.62
C GLU A 172 6.52 26.73 3.37
N LEU A 173 7.56 25.90 3.52
CA LEU A 173 8.23 25.26 2.39
C LEU A 173 7.28 24.30 1.66
N TYR A 174 6.39 23.61 2.39
CA TYR A 174 5.43 22.69 1.79
C TYR A 174 4.28 23.41 1.05
N TYR A 175 3.64 24.41 1.67
CA TYR A 175 2.45 25.05 1.11
C TYR A 175 2.75 26.25 0.18
N ASN A 176 3.79 27.04 0.50
CA ASN A 176 4.12 28.26 -0.24
C ASN A 176 5.38 28.13 -1.09
N ASN A 177 6.26 27.18 -0.76
CA ASN A 177 7.50 26.85 -1.48
C ASN A 177 8.29 28.11 -1.90
N GLU A 178 8.48 28.37 -3.21
CA GLU A 178 9.24 29.52 -3.72
C GLU A 178 8.67 30.88 -3.26
N ALA A 179 7.36 30.94 -2.99
CA ALA A 179 6.68 32.15 -2.54
C ALA A 179 6.88 32.44 -1.04
N THR A 180 7.49 31.51 -0.27
CA THR A 180 7.72 31.77 1.14
C THR A 180 8.71 32.91 1.36
N THR A 181 8.41 33.75 2.35
CA THR A 181 9.30 34.81 2.84
C THR A 181 9.98 34.43 4.14
N VAL A 182 9.72 33.23 4.66
CA VAL A 182 10.26 32.78 5.95
C VAL A 182 11.75 32.46 5.88
N THR A 183 12.24 32.01 4.72
CA THR A 183 13.65 31.80 4.44
C THR A 183 14.04 32.39 3.08
N THR A 184 15.29 32.87 2.98
CA THR A 184 15.89 33.35 1.72
C THR A 184 16.88 32.33 1.13
N ASP A 185 16.96 31.13 1.71
CA ASP A 185 17.86 30.08 1.27
C ASP A 185 17.27 29.33 0.07
N GLU A 186 17.67 29.71 -1.14
CA GLU A 186 17.16 29.12 -2.37
C GLU A 186 17.43 27.61 -2.46
N LYS A 187 18.54 27.10 -1.89
CA LYS A 187 18.82 25.66 -1.87
C LYS A 187 17.82 24.91 -0.98
N LEU A 188 17.42 25.51 0.14
CA LEU A 188 16.41 24.93 1.03
C LEU A 188 15.03 24.94 0.37
N LYS A 189 14.68 26.02 -0.36
CA LYS A 189 13.45 26.07 -1.16
C LYS A 189 13.43 24.99 -2.24
N GLU A 190 14.50 24.88 -3.03
CA GLU A 190 14.65 23.85 -4.07
C GLU A 190 14.57 22.42 -3.50
N ALA A 191 15.27 22.15 -2.39
CA ALA A 191 15.21 20.84 -1.73
C ALA A 191 13.82 20.53 -1.14
N GLY A 192 13.05 21.55 -0.77
CA GLY A 192 11.69 21.42 -0.25
C GLY A 192 10.64 21.07 -1.31
N TRP A 193 10.98 21.17 -2.60
CA TRP A 193 10.01 21.05 -3.69
C TRP A 193 9.55 19.62 -4.00
N GLU A 194 10.35 18.61 -3.65
CA GLU A 194 9.97 17.22 -3.84
C GLU A 194 9.07 16.73 -2.71
N TYR A 195 8.15 15.79 -2.99
CA TYR A 195 7.30 15.12 -1.99
C TYR A 195 8.16 14.33 -0.97
N LEU A 196 8.79 15.01 -0.02
CA LEU A 196 9.64 14.43 1.01
C LEU A 196 8.79 13.98 2.19
N ALA A 197 8.95 12.71 2.57
CA ALA A 197 8.27 12.16 3.74
C ALA A 197 8.67 12.91 5.03
N LEU A 198 9.90 13.43 5.06
CA LEU A 198 10.45 14.16 6.19
C LEU A 198 9.71 15.45 6.55
N HIS A 199 9.03 16.12 5.61
CA HIS A 199 8.21 17.29 5.95
C HIS A 199 7.17 16.92 7.00
N HIS A 200 6.40 15.86 6.74
CA HIS A 200 5.33 15.42 7.63
C HIS A 200 5.87 14.81 8.93
N ILE A 201 6.99 14.09 8.85
CA ILE A 201 7.68 13.54 10.02
C ILE A 201 8.13 14.67 10.96
N LEU A 202 8.78 15.72 10.44
CA LEU A 202 9.27 16.83 11.27
C LEU A 202 8.12 17.65 11.85
N LEU A 203 7.06 17.91 11.09
CA LEU A 203 5.84 18.54 11.61
C LEU A 203 5.29 17.76 12.81
N HIS A 204 5.18 16.43 12.70
CA HIS A 204 4.74 15.57 13.80
C HIS A 204 5.71 15.54 15.00
N LEU A 205 7.02 15.50 14.77
CA LEU A 205 8.01 15.57 15.85
C LEU A 205 7.96 16.91 16.58
N CYS A 206 7.63 18.00 15.87
CA CYS A 206 7.51 19.34 16.42
C CYS A 206 6.22 19.53 17.21
N ASP A 207 5.07 19.08 16.68
CA ASP A 207 3.76 19.21 17.32
C ASP A 207 2.88 17.98 17.05
N PRO A 208 3.01 16.90 17.85
CA PRO A 208 2.26 15.67 17.64
C PRO A 208 0.77 15.80 18.03
N GLU A 209 0.34 16.92 18.63
CA GLU A 209 -1.09 17.17 18.90
C GLU A 209 -1.81 17.70 17.67
N LYS A 210 -1.08 18.44 16.83
CA LYS A 210 -1.61 19.07 15.64
C LYS A 210 -1.44 18.20 14.40
N TYR A 211 -0.28 17.57 14.23
CA TYR A 211 0.05 16.80 13.04
C TYR A 211 -0.02 15.30 13.34
N GLU A 212 -0.53 14.52 12.41
CA GLU A 212 -0.55 13.06 12.54
C GLU A 212 0.80 12.44 12.17
N ALA A 213 1.05 11.26 12.75
CA ALA A 213 2.22 10.44 12.51
C ALA A 213 2.17 9.72 11.13
N ILE A 214 1.89 10.49 10.07
CA ILE A 214 1.67 10.00 8.71
C ILE A 214 2.71 10.64 7.79
N ALA A 215 3.74 9.85 7.45
CA ALA A 215 4.83 10.30 6.59
C ALA A 215 4.46 10.34 5.09
N ALA A 216 3.53 9.48 4.65
CA ALA A 216 3.19 9.34 3.24
C ALA A 216 2.01 10.23 2.83
N GLN A 217 2.24 11.11 1.85
CA GLN A 217 1.19 11.96 1.27
C GLN A 217 -0.03 11.15 0.80
N LYS A 218 0.20 10.02 0.12
CA LYS A 218 -0.88 9.15 -0.37
C LYS A 218 -1.80 8.66 0.75
N HIS A 219 -1.27 8.40 1.95
CA HIS A 219 -2.08 8.00 3.10
C HIS A 219 -2.94 9.15 3.59
N LYS A 220 -2.36 10.37 3.66
CA LYS A 220 -3.10 11.59 3.98
C LYS A 220 -4.28 11.80 3.02
N ASP A 221 -4.02 11.67 1.71
CA ASP A 221 -5.06 11.81 0.68
C ASP A 221 -6.13 10.72 0.81
N ALA A 222 -5.75 9.47 1.08
CA ALA A 222 -6.69 8.36 1.25
C ALA A 222 -7.60 8.55 2.48
N ILE A 223 -7.02 8.99 3.61
CA ILE A 223 -7.75 9.31 4.84
C ILE A 223 -8.77 10.42 4.59
N ILE A 224 -8.34 11.52 3.97
CA ILE A 224 -9.23 12.62 3.62
C ILE A 224 -10.33 12.10 2.70
N ASN A 225 -10.00 11.46 1.59
CA ASN A 225 -11.01 10.96 0.63
C ASN A 225 -12.04 10.01 1.25
N THR A 226 -11.63 9.23 2.25
CA THR A 226 -12.51 8.30 2.98
C THR A 226 -13.42 9.04 3.95
N PHE A 227 -12.83 9.85 4.83
CA PHE A 227 -13.52 10.39 6.00
C PHE A 227 -13.91 11.87 5.87
N PHE A 228 -13.66 12.52 4.74
CA PHE A 228 -14.01 13.94 4.57
C PHE A 228 -15.51 14.19 4.78
N SER A 229 -16.35 13.21 4.42
CA SER A 229 -17.80 13.26 4.64
C SER A 229 -18.22 13.38 6.12
N LEU A 230 -17.31 13.08 7.05
CA LEU A 230 -17.52 13.25 8.50
C LEU A 230 -17.53 14.72 8.93
N LEU A 231 -16.97 15.61 8.10
CA LEU A 231 -16.89 17.03 8.39
C LEU A 231 -18.21 17.72 7.97
N ASP A 232 -18.73 18.57 8.87
CA ASP A 232 -19.93 19.34 8.58
C ASP A 232 -19.61 20.40 7.52
N LYS A 233 -20.44 20.54 6.47
CA LYS A 233 -20.18 21.46 5.34
C LYS A 233 -19.96 22.93 5.76
N GLU A 234 -20.53 23.34 6.89
CA GLU A 234 -20.35 24.69 7.46
C GLU A 234 -18.96 24.90 8.09
N ASN A 235 -18.22 23.81 8.36
CA ASN A 235 -16.89 23.81 8.97
C ASN A 235 -15.79 23.34 8.01
N THR A 236 -16.04 23.33 6.69
CA THR A 236 -15.07 22.88 5.66
C THR A 236 -14.45 24.01 4.83
N GLU A 237 -14.75 25.26 5.16
CA GLU A 237 -14.14 26.42 4.50
C GLU A 237 -12.65 26.49 4.85
N GLY A 238 -11.76 26.56 3.85
CA GLY A 238 -10.29 26.55 4.02
C GLY A 238 -9.65 25.17 4.21
N LEU A 239 -10.39 24.14 4.63
CA LEU A 239 -9.83 22.79 4.87
C LEU A 239 -9.29 22.11 3.60
N TRP A 240 -9.78 22.48 2.42
CA TRP A 240 -9.26 22.00 1.14
C TRP A 240 -7.86 22.53 0.80
N GLU A 241 -7.41 23.59 1.49
CA GLU A 241 -6.11 24.23 1.26
C GLU A 241 -5.03 23.73 2.24
N ASP A 242 -5.42 23.15 3.39
CA ASP A 242 -4.51 22.58 4.40
C ASP A 242 -4.90 21.13 4.76
N ILE A 243 -4.09 20.20 4.26
CA ILE A 243 -4.27 18.75 4.41
C ILE A 243 -4.16 18.33 5.88
N ASP A 244 -3.25 18.95 6.63
CA ASP A 244 -3.01 18.60 8.03
C ASP A 244 -4.15 19.10 8.93
N GLU A 245 -4.71 20.29 8.67
CA GLU A 245 -5.91 20.76 9.37
C GLU A 245 -7.14 19.88 9.08
N SER A 246 -7.30 19.43 7.83
CA SER A 246 -8.33 18.47 7.43
C SER A 246 -8.24 17.17 8.22
N ILE A 247 -7.04 16.58 8.29
CA ILE A 247 -6.81 15.31 8.99
C ILE A 247 -7.07 15.47 10.49
N LEU A 248 -6.60 16.56 11.11
CA LEU A 248 -6.86 16.83 12.52
C LEU A 248 -8.36 16.95 12.82
N ALA A 249 -9.12 17.61 11.94
CA ALA A 249 -10.57 17.74 12.09
C ALA A 249 -11.26 16.37 11.99
N ILE A 250 -10.81 15.51 11.06
CA ILE A 250 -11.30 14.14 10.90
C ILE A 250 -11.00 13.33 12.17
N ARG A 251 -9.76 13.35 12.68
CA ARG A 251 -9.39 12.62 13.90
C ARG A 251 -10.28 13.02 15.07
N LYS A 252 -10.48 14.32 15.30
CA LYS A 252 -11.36 14.82 16.37
C LYS A 252 -12.81 14.34 16.25
N LYS A 253 -13.30 14.04 15.04
CA LYS A 253 -14.63 13.44 14.84
C LYS A 253 -14.58 11.95 15.19
N LEU A 254 -13.57 11.23 14.74
CA LEU A 254 -13.38 9.81 15.05
C LEU A 254 -13.19 9.57 16.56
N ASP A 255 -12.40 10.39 17.24
CA ASP A 255 -12.19 10.32 18.70
C ASP A 255 -13.54 10.35 19.46
N LYS A 256 -14.46 11.21 19.01
CA LYS A 256 -15.81 11.32 19.60
C LYS A 256 -16.67 10.09 19.32
N VAL A 257 -16.50 9.45 18.16
CA VAL A 257 -17.25 8.25 17.77
C VAL A 257 -16.80 7.05 18.59
N PHE A 258 -15.48 6.86 18.72
CA PHE A 258 -14.88 5.72 19.39
C PHE A 258 -14.77 5.88 20.91
N GLY A 259 -14.76 7.12 21.40
CA GLY A 259 -14.66 7.41 22.84
C GLY A 259 -13.23 7.29 23.41
N TYR A 260 -12.23 7.19 22.54
CA TYR A 260 -10.80 7.23 22.84
C TYR A 260 -10.05 7.98 21.73
N GLU A 261 -8.81 8.38 21.98
CA GLU A 261 -7.96 9.02 20.95
C GLU A 261 -7.51 7.97 19.94
N VAL A 262 -8.02 8.07 18.71
CA VAL A 262 -7.78 7.06 17.66
C VAL A 262 -6.49 7.31 16.91
N SER A 263 -5.90 6.24 16.38
CA SER A 263 -4.92 6.34 15.30
C SER A 263 -5.55 5.94 13.97
N PHE A 264 -5.18 6.65 12.90
CA PHE A 264 -5.51 6.19 11.55
C PHE A 264 -4.87 4.82 11.22
N TYR A 265 -3.86 4.37 11.95
CA TYR A 265 -3.27 3.03 11.80
C TYR A 265 -3.84 1.99 12.78
N ASP A 266 -4.90 2.31 13.54
CA ASP A 266 -5.64 1.28 14.28
C ASP A 266 -6.34 0.35 13.28
N ASP A 267 -6.27 -0.98 13.46
CA ASP A 267 -6.70 -1.98 12.46
C ASP A 267 -8.08 -1.65 11.85
N ASP A 268 -9.10 -1.42 12.69
CA ASP A 268 -10.47 -1.09 12.24
C ASP A 268 -10.54 0.16 11.36
N ILE A 269 -9.75 1.19 11.70
CA ILE A 269 -9.75 2.48 11.00
C ILE A 269 -8.88 2.39 9.75
N GLN A 270 -7.70 1.80 9.88
CA GLN A 270 -6.78 1.55 8.78
C GLN A 270 -7.47 0.77 7.68
N ASP A 271 -8.23 -0.27 8.04
CA ASP A 271 -9.00 -1.01 7.06
C ASP A 271 -9.94 -0.12 6.28
N ALA A 272 -10.55 0.89 6.91
CA ALA A 272 -11.49 1.80 6.27
C ALA A 272 -10.86 2.83 5.30
N TRP A 273 -9.54 3.07 5.27
CA TRP A 273 -8.92 3.99 4.29
C TRP A 273 -7.70 3.43 3.55
N ASN A 274 -7.09 2.38 4.06
CA ASN A 274 -5.88 1.75 3.52
C ASN A 274 -6.18 0.35 2.95
N PHE A 275 -7.19 0.27 2.09
CA PHE A 275 -7.54 -0.94 1.36
C PHE A 275 -6.56 -1.12 0.18
N GLY A 276 -5.38 -1.64 0.47
CA GLY A 276 -4.24 -1.83 -0.44
C GLY A 276 -4.51 -1.65 -1.94
N GLU A 277 -4.13 -0.49 -2.49
CA GLU A 277 -4.20 -0.25 -3.93
C GLU A 277 -3.04 0.58 -4.48
N SER A 278 -2.80 0.31 -5.77
CA SER A 278 -1.60 0.45 -6.59
C SER A 278 -1.18 1.89 -6.95
N LYS A 279 -0.15 1.99 -7.79
CA LYS A 279 0.70 3.14 -8.12
C LYS A 279 0.08 4.17 -9.10
N ASP A 280 -1.22 4.17 -9.36
CA ASP A 280 -1.81 5.04 -10.38
C ASP A 280 -2.48 6.30 -9.80
N ASP A 281 -2.50 7.39 -10.57
CA ASP A 281 -3.03 8.72 -10.21
C ASP A 281 -4.54 8.72 -9.90
N VAL A 282 -5.27 7.63 -10.19
CA VAL A 282 -6.69 7.43 -9.88
C VAL A 282 -6.90 6.05 -9.26
N SER A 283 -7.44 5.99 -8.03
CA SER A 283 -7.77 4.74 -7.32
C SER A 283 -8.75 3.86 -8.11
N GLU A 284 -8.61 2.53 -8.03
CA GLU A 284 -9.49 1.56 -8.72
C GLU A 284 -10.94 1.71 -8.26
N VAL A 285 -11.18 1.98 -6.97
CA VAL A 285 -12.52 2.26 -6.43
C VAL A 285 -13.21 3.45 -7.12
N THR A 286 -12.45 4.48 -7.50
CA THR A 286 -13.00 5.66 -8.21
C THR A 286 -13.33 5.32 -9.66
N LEU A 287 -12.47 4.53 -10.33
CA LEU A 287 -12.77 4.00 -11.66
C LEU A 287 -14.01 3.10 -11.62
N PHE A 288 -14.13 2.28 -10.58
CA PHE A 288 -15.28 1.40 -10.38
C PHE A 288 -16.56 2.18 -10.09
N GLU A 289 -16.50 3.21 -9.24
CA GLU A 289 -17.61 4.10 -8.94
C GLU A 289 -18.20 4.73 -10.21
N TYR A 290 -17.32 5.13 -11.14
CA TYR A 290 -17.71 5.71 -12.44
C TYR A 290 -18.23 4.67 -13.43
N LYS A 291 -17.50 3.57 -13.66
CA LYS A 291 -17.84 2.59 -14.70
C LYS A 291 -18.97 1.63 -14.28
N LYS A 292 -19.07 1.33 -12.98
CA LYS A 292 -20.05 0.42 -12.34
C LYS A 292 -20.00 -1.05 -12.76
N ALA A 293 -19.06 -1.41 -13.62
CA ALA A 293 -18.88 -2.74 -14.18
C ALA A 293 -17.39 -2.94 -14.46
N MET A 294 -16.79 -3.95 -13.84
CA MET A 294 -15.36 -4.25 -13.96
C MET A 294 -15.12 -5.76 -14.14
N ILE A 295 -14.03 -6.12 -14.81
CA ILE A 295 -13.57 -7.49 -14.98
C ILE A 295 -12.14 -7.59 -14.49
N PHE A 296 -11.93 -8.50 -13.55
CA PHE A 296 -10.62 -8.92 -13.08
C PHE A 296 -10.20 -10.13 -13.87
N TYR A 297 -9.14 -9.99 -14.64
CA TYR A 297 -8.59 -11.07 -15.44
C TYR A 297 -7.13 -11.29 -15.13
N GLY A 298 -6.65 -12.52 -15.37
CA GLY A 298 -5.25 -12.87 -15.17
C GLY A 298 -5.08 -14.33 -14.76
N PRO A 299 -3.87 -14.69 -14.31
CA PRO A 299 -3.51 -16.06 -13.98
C PRO A 299 -4.37 -16.66 -12.87
N PRO A 300 -4.55 -18.00 -12.83
CA PRO A 300 -5.20 -18.66 -11.72
C PRO A 300 -4.42 -18.46 -10.41
N GLY A 301 -5.13 -18.41 -9.28
CA GLY A 301 -4.50 -18.29 -7.96
C GLY A 301 -3.96 -16.88 -7.63
N THR A 302 -4.30 -15.86 -8.40
CA THR A 302 -3.91 -14.45 -8.13
C THR A 302 -4.90 -13.68 -7.25
N SER A 303 -5.72 -14.39 -6.48
CA SER A 303 -6.65 -13.80 -5.50
C SER A 303 -7.69 -12.85 -6.08
N LYS A 304 -8.07 -13.00 -7.36
CA LYS A 304 -9.04 -12.14 -8.04
C LYS A 304 -10.38 -12.02 -7.31
N THR A 305 -10.93 -13.14 -6.85
CA THR A 305 -12.19 -13.16 -6.08
C THR A 305 -12.05 -12.37 -4.78
N TYR A 306 -10.94 -12.53 -4.06
CA TYR A 306 -10.63 -11.73 -2.87
C TYR A 306 -10.51 -10.24 -3.21
N SER A 307 -9.77 -9.88 -4.27
CA SER A 307 -9.68 -8.50 -4.72
C SER A 307 -11.05 -7.92 -5.10
N ALA A 308 -11.94 -8.74 -5.70
CA ALA A 308 -13.27 -8.31 -6.09
C ALA A 308 -14.13 -7.99 -4.87
N THR A 309 -14.11 -8.87 -3.86
CA THR A 309 -14.75 -8.62 -2.57
C THR A 309 -14.18 -7.37 -1.91
N ARG A 310 -12.85 -7.21 -1.89
CA ARG A 310 -12.19 -6.04 -1.31
C ARG A 310 -12.59 -4.72 -1.98
N LEU A 311 -12.66 -4.70 -3.32
CA LEU A 311 -13.13 -3.54 -4.07
C LEU A 311 -14.61 -3.22 -3.79
N ALA A 312 -15.42 -4.26 -3.56
CA ALA A 312 -16.83 -4.09 -3.21
C ALA A 312 -17.00 -3.48 -1.81
N GLU A 313 -16.31 -4.01 -0.80
CA GLU A 313 -16.25 -3.47 0.57
C GLU A 313 -15.88 -1.98 0.53
N LEU A 314 -14.79 -1.66 -0.17
CA LEU A 314 -14.29 -0.31 -0.41
C LEU A 314 -15.37 0.66 -0.90
N LEU A 315 -16.08 0.27 -1.95
CA LEU A 315 -17.14 1.07 -2.55
C LEU A 315 -18.29 1.29 -1.57
N ILE A 316 -18.69 0.24 -0.85
CA ILE A 316 -19.79 0.29 0.13
C ILE A 316 -19.41 1.21 1.29
N THR A 317 -18.24 1.02 1.90
CA THR A 317 -17.71 1.85 2.98
C THR A 317 -17.68 3.32 2.59
N LYS A 318 -17.13 3.64 1.42
CA LYS A 318 -17.04 5.01 0.91
C LYS A 318 -18.42 5.66 0.76
N GLN A 319 -19.41 4.93 0.26
CA GLN A 319 -20.77 5.48 0.10
C GLN A 319 -21.56 5.51 1.42
N TYR A 320 -21.31 4.57 2.32
CA TYR A 320 -21.90 4.55 3.66
C TYR A 320 -21.57 5.84 4.41
N PHE A 321 -20.28 6.22 4.44
CA PHE A 321 -19.84 7.46 5.07
C PHE A 321 -20.35 8.71 4.35
N ARG A 322 -20.35 8.73 3.01
CA ARG A 322 -20.90 9.87 2.23
C ARG A 322 -22.38 10.11 2.49
N ASN A 323 -23.16 9.07 2.72
CA ASN A 323 -24.59 9.18 3.04
C ASN A 323 -24.86 9.55 4.51
N LYS A 324 -23.82 9.85 5.30
CA LYS A 324 -23.90 10.24 6.72
C LYS A 324 -24.65 9.22 7.59
N GLN A 325 -24.54 7.94 7.24
CA GLN A 325 -25.04 6.87 8.11
C GLN A 325 -24.16 6.75 9.36
N SER A 326 -24.66 6.05 10.39
CA SER A 326 -24.01 6.00 11.69
C SER A 326 -22.65 5.32 11.59
N ILE A 327 -21.57 6.09 11.77
CA ILE A 327 -20.18 5.60 11.71
C ILE A 327 -19.98 4.48 12.75
N LYS A 328 -20.57 4.67 13.94
CA LYS A 328 -20.55 3.67 15.00
C LYS A 328 -21.24 2.37 14.55
N GLU A 329 -22.38 2.49 13.86
CA GLU A 329 -23.09 1.32 13.34
C GLU A 329 -22.29 0.59 12.26
N TYR A 330 -21.56 1.32 11.40
CA TYR A 330 -20.64 0.73 10.45
C TYR A 330 -19.56 -0.11 11.15
N PHE A 331 -18.84 0.46 12.11
CA PHE A 331 -17.78 -0.29 12.81
C PHE A 331 -18.32 -1.42 13.70
N GLU A 332 -19.55 -1.32 14.20
CA GLU A 332 -20.18 -2.40 14.98
C GLU A 332 -20.82 -3.52 14.13
N ASN A 333 -21.13 -3.27 12.85
CA ASN A 333 -21.90 -4.18 12.00
C ASN A 333 -21.40 -4.27 10.55
N SER A 334 -20.15 -3.92 10.27
CA SER A 334 -19.56 -3.90 8.92
C SER A 334 -19.77 -5.21 8.19
N ASP A 335 -19.57 -6.34 8.86
CA ASP A 335 -19.73 -7.68 8.28
C ASP A 335 -21.16 -7.91 7.77
N LYS A 336 -22.18 -7.53 8.55
CA LYS A 336 -23.59 -7.66 8.14
C LYS A 336 -23.93 -6.73 6.98
N ILE A 337 -23.34 -5.53 6.96
CA ILE A 337 -23.49 -4.59 5.85
C ILE A 337 -22.88 -5.23 4.60
N PHE A 338 -21.67 -5.78 4.67
CA PHE A 338 -21.04 -6.43 3.52
C PHE A 338 -21.82 -7.67 3.06
N GLU A 339 -22.27 -8.53 3.97
CA GLU A 339 -23.07 -9.73 3.66
C GLU A 339 -24.37 -9.42 2.91
N SER A 340 -25.02 -8.29 3.21
CA SER A 340 -26.27 -7.88 2.55
C SER A 340 -26.06 -7.08 1.27
N HIS A 341 -24.86 -6.52 1.07
CA HIS A 341 -24.53 -5.67 -0.07
C HIS A 341 -23.65 -6.34 -1.13
N ILE A 342 -22.92 -7.41 -0.78
CA ILE A 342 -22.05 -8.15 -1.69
C ILE A 342 -22.72 -9.48 -2.04
N HIS A 343 -22.98 -9.66 -3.33
CA HIS A 343 -23.68 -10.82 -3.87
C HIS A 343 -22.71 -11.66 -4.68
N HIS A 344 -22.45 -12.90 -4.26
CA HIS A 344 -21.58 -13.82 -4.98
C HIS A 344 -22.40 -14.79 -5.84
N LEU A 345 -22.03 -14.89 -7.12
CA LEU A 345 -22.57 -15.86 -8.06
C LEU A 345 -21.45 -16.47 -8.88
N GLN A 346 -21.17 -17.76 -8.65
CA GLN A 346 -20.20 -18.51 -9.47
C GLN A 346 -20.89 -19.06 -10.71
N LEU A 347 -20.35 -18.73 -11.89
CA LEU A 347 -20.89 -19.20 -13.16
C LEU A 347 -20.28 -20.55 -13.57
N HIS A 348 -21.09 -21.36 -14.23
CA HIS A 348 -20.68 -22.64 -14.80
C HIS A 348 -21.33 -22.84 -16.18
N SER A 349 -20.85 -23.80 -16.96
CA SER A 349 -21.27 -24.02 -18.35
C SER A 349 -22.78 -24.24 -18.55
N ASN A 350 -23.48 -24.76 -17.54
CA ASN A 350 -24.94 -24.97 -17.61
C ASN A 350 -25.77 -23.75 -17.17
N TYR A 351 -25.12 -22.65 -16.73
CA TYR A 351 -25.82 -21.46 -16.25
C TYR A 351 -26.24 -20.60 -17.45
N ASN A 352 -27.55 -20.38 -17.59
CA ASN A 352 -28.15 -19.85 -18.81
C ASN A 352 -28.96 -18.55 -18.55
N TYR A 353 -29.50 -17.99 -19.63
CA TYR A 353 -30.29 -16.76 -19.59
C TYR A 353 -31.56 -16.93 -18.73
N GLU A 354 -32.16 -18.12 -18.77
CA GLU A 354 -33.39 -18.46 -18.08
C GLU A 354 -33.21 -18.44 -16.55
N ASP A 355 -32.06 -18.91 -16.06
CA ASP A 355 -31.70 -18.90 -14.64
C ASP A 355 -31.30 -17.49 -14.16
N PHE A 356 -30.63 -16.70 -15.01
CA PHE A 356 -30.07 -15.41 -14.62
C PHE A 356 -31.04 -14.24 -14.80
N ILE A 357 -31.71 -14.16 -15.94
CA ILE A 357 -32.58 -13.04 -16.32
C ILE A 357 -34.05 -13.45 -16.16
N ALA A 358 -34.56 -14.35 -17.00
CA ALA A 358 -35.95 -14.81 -16.94
C ALA A 358 -36.17 -16.06 -17.79
N GLY A 359 -36.91 -17.03 -17.25
CA GLY A 359 -37.17 -18.32 -17.88
C GLY A 359 -38.66 -18.67 -17.95
N MET A 360 -39.03 -19.49 -18.93
CA MET A 360 -40.35 -20.12 -18.96
C MET A 360 -40.32 -21.44 -18.19
N HIS A 361 -41.21 -21.60 -17.22
CA HIS A 361 -41.39 -22.82 -16.44
C HIS A 361 -42.78 -23.40 -16.70
N ILE A 362 -42.90 -24.73 -16.64
CA ILE A 362 -44.19 -25.42 -16.75
C ILE A 362 -44.67 -25.74 -15.34
N GLU A 363 -45.79 -25.14 -14.94
CA GLU A 363 -46.50 -25.45 -13.70
C GLU A 363 -47.96 -25.76 -14.02
N ASP A 364 -48.47 -26.88 -13.49
CA ASP A 364 -49.87 -27.31 -13.64
C ASP A 364 -50.42 -27.25 -15.09
N LYS A 365 -49.59 -27.69 -16.06
CA LYS A 365 -49.89 -27.70 -17.51
C LYS A 365 -49.99 -26.30 -18.16
N SER A 366 -49.51 -25.26 -17.49
CA SER A 366 -49.41 -23.90 -18.01
C SER A 366 -47.96 -23.44 -18.07
N SER A 367 -47.60 -22.68 -19.10
CA SER A 367 -46.29 -22.04 -19.21
C SER A 367 -46.34 -20.69 -18.50
N ILE A 368 -45.61 -20.57 -17.40
CA ILE A 368 -45.45 -19.33 -16.63
C ILE A 368 -44.04 -18.78 -16.81
N VAL A 369 -43.90 -17.45 -16.82
CA VAL A 369 -42.58 -16.82 -16.85
C VAL A 369 -42.16 -16.51 -15.43
N LYS A 370 -40.95 -16.92 -15.05
CA LYS A 370 -40.36 -16.61 -13.74
C LYS A 370 -39.15 -15.69 -13.89
N PRO A 371 -39.01 -14.69 -13.00
CA PRO A 371 -37.80 -13.88 -12.92
C PRO A 371 -36.62 -14.75 -12.45
N GLY A 372 -35.48 -14.60 -13.12
CA GLY A 372 -34.22 -15.20 -12.74
C GLY A 372 -33.53 -14.44 -11.60
N TYR A 373 -32.33 -14.88 -11.25
CA TYR A 373 -31.57 -14.35 -10.11
C TYR A 373 -31.42 -12.82 -10.14
N LEU A 374 -31.01 -12.24 -11.27
CA LEU A 374 -30.73 -10.81 -11.38
C LEU A 374 -31.99 -9.96 -11.19
N LEU A 375 -33.12 -10.37 -11.76
CA LEU A 375 -34.38 -9.63 -11.61
C LEU A 375 -34.87 -9.65 -10.16
N ASN A 376 -34.76 -10.80 -9.50
CA ASN A 376 -35.10 -10.91 -8.07
C ASN A 376 -34.18 -10.02 -7.21
N LEU A 377 -32.87 -10.00 -7.51
CA LEU A 377 -31.92 -9.12 -6.84
C LEU A 377 -32.29 -7.64 -7.02
N ILE A 378 -32.57 -7.20 -8.25
CA ILE A 378 -32.94 -5.81 -8.55
C ILE A 378 -34.18 -5.37 -7.75
N GLU A 379 -35.20 -6.21 -7.65
CA GLU A 379 -36.40 -5.89 -6.86
C GLU A 379 -36.10 -5.77 -5.36
N ASN A 380 -35.24 -6.63 -4.82
CA ASN A 380 -34.87 -6.61 -3.41
C ASN A 380 -34.08 -5.35 -3.01
N ILE A 381 -33.23 -4.83 -3.91
CA ILE A 381 -32.30 -3.73 -3.58
C ILE A 381 -32.80 -2.34 -3.98
N LYS A 382 -33.95 -2.22 -4.67
CA LYS A 382 -34.33 -0.95 -5.31
C LYS A 382 -34.55 0.22 -4.33
N ALA A 383 -34.90 -0.09 -3.08
CA ALA A 383 -35.17 0.89 -2.05
C ALA A 383 -33.91 1.26 -1.24
N ASP A 384 -32.82 0.52 -1.42
CA ASP A 384 -31.58 0.73 -0.69
C ASP A 384 -30.75 1.83 -1.37
N PRO A 385 -30.37 2.92 -0.66
CA PRO A 385 -29.51 3.95 -1.23
C PRO A 385 -28.04 3.55 -1.35
N LEU A 386 -27.59 2.51 -0.66
CA LEU A 386 -26.20 2.06 -0.69
C LEU A 386 -25.92 1.19 -1.92
N PRO A 387 -24.64 1.07 -2.32
CA PRO A 387 -24.23 0.16 -3.38
C PRO A 387 -24.53 -1.29 -3.04
N HIS A 388 -24.95 -2.05 -4.04
CA HIS A 388 -24.86 -3.51 -4.04
C HIS A 388 -23.92 -3.94 -5.15
N VAL A 389 -23.07 -4.93 -4.89
CA VAL A 389 -22.08 -5.42 -5.85
C VAL A 389 -22.36 -6.89 -6.14
N LEU A 390 -22.62 -7.20 -7.40
CA LEU A 390 -22.74 -8.57 -7.89
C LEU A 390 -21.40 -9.05 -8.44
N ILE A 391 -20.77 -9.97 -7.73
CA ILE A 391 -19.53 -10.63 -8.12
C ILE A 391 -19.87 -11.91 -8.90
N LEU A 392 -19.53 -11.89 -10.18
CA LEU A 392 -19.71 -12.99 -11.14
C LEU A 392 -18.40 -13.76 -11.26
N ASP A 393 -18.24 -14.82 -10.47
CA ASP A 393 -17.01 -15.61 -10.45
C ASP A 393 -16.94 -16.54 -11.67
N GLU A 394 -15.76 -16.71 -12.24
CA GLU A 394 -15.49 -17.56 -13.42
C GLU A 394 -16.37 -17.19 -14.64
N ILE A 395 -16.48 -15.88 -14.90
CA ILE A 395 -17.40 -15.32 -15.90
C ILE A 395 -17.18 -15.88 -17.31
N ASN A 396 -15.99 -16.37 -17.60
CA ASN A 396 -15.60 -16.96 -18.88
C ASN A 396 -16.04 -18.41 -19.09
N ARG A 397 -16.65 -19.07 -18.09
CA ARG A 397 -17.10 -20.48 -18.19
C ARG A 397 -18.46 -20.67 -18.84
N THR A 398 -19.12 -19.59 -19.23
CA THR A 398 -20.40 -19.60 -19.94
C THR A 398 -20.38 -18.59 -21.09
N ASP A 399 -21.26 -18.75 -22.07
CA ASP A 399 -21.45 -17.76 -23.13
C ASP A 399 -22.12 -16.52 -22.54
N ILE A 400 -21.30 -15.54 -22.17
CA ILE A 400 -21.79 -14.30 -21.56
C ILE A 400 -22.64 -13.48 -22.52
N SER A 401 -22.41 -13.58 -23.84
CA SER A 401 -23.22 -12.86 -24.81
C SER A 401 -24.66 -13.33 -24.73
N ARG A 402 -24.86 -14.65 -24.64
CA ARG A 402 -26.16 -15.27 -24.45
C ARG A 402 -26.73 -15.05 -23.05
N LEU A 403 -25.90 -15.21 -22.00
CA LEU A 403 -26.34 -15.06 -20.62
C LEU A 403 -26.90 -13.66 -20.32
N PHE A 404 -26.21 -12.61 -20.80
CA PHE A 404 -26.58 -11.24 -20.50
C PHE A 404 -27.73 -10.74 -21.37
N GLY A 405 -27.78 -11.11 -22.66
CA GLY A 405 -28.84 -10.68 -23.56
C GLY A 405 -29.10 -9.16 -23.48
N GLU A 406 -30.31 -8.78 -23.08
CA GLU A 406 -30.74 -7.38 -22.96
C GLU A 406 -30.05 -6.61 -21.81
N LEU A 407 -29.37 -7.28 -20.88
CA LEU A 407 -28.57 -6.64 -19.82
C LEU A 407 -27.47 -5.74 -20.41
N PHE A 408 -26.92 -6.04 -21.59
CA PHE A 408 -25.95 -5.16 -22.24
C PHE A 408 -26.50 -3.76 -22.51
N SER A 409 -27.77 -3.68 -22.91
CA SER A 409 -28.46 -2.41 -23.11
C SER A 409 -28.76 -1.75 -21.77
N ALA A 410 -29.10 -2.53 -20.73
CA ALA A 410 -29.40 -1.99 -19.40
C ALA A 410 -28.17 -1.45 -18.67
N LEU A 411 -26.98 -2.03 -18.92
CA LEU A 411 -25.69 -1.51 -18.43
C LEU A 411 -25.37 -0.12 -19.00
N GLU A 412 -25.77 0.13 -20.25
CA GLU A 412 -25.56 1.41 -20.94
C GLU A 412 -26.64 2.46 -20.59
N TYR A 413 -27.89 2.01 -20.51
CA TYR A 413 -29.06 2.86 -20.24
C TYR A 413 -29.67 2.55 -18.86
N ARG A 414 -28.87 2.69 -17.81
CA ARG A 414 -29.30 2.48 -16.42
C ARG A 414 -30.54 3.31 -16.07
N ASN A 415 -31.36 2.79 -15.17
CA ASN A 415 -32.67 3.31 -14.77
C ASN A 415 -33.74 3.39 -15.88
N LYS A 416 -33.43 3.04 -17.14
CA LYS A 416 -34.44 2.91 -18.18
C LYS A 416 -34.97 1.49 -18.23
N LYS A 417 -36.29 1.37 -18.41
CA LYS A 417 -36.97 0.10 -18.60
C LYS A 417 -36.69 -0.44 -20.00
N ILE A 418 -36.15 -1.65 -20.06
CA ILE A 418 -35.88 -2.39 -21.29
C ILE A 418 -36.77 -3.63 -21.28
N ARG A 419 -37.57 -3.79 -22.32
CA ARG A 419 -38.44 -4.97 -22.45
C ARG A 419 -37.60 -6.21 -22.77
N LEU A 420 -37.83 -7.27 -22.01
CA LEU A 420 -37.22 -8.57 -22.24
C LEU A 420 -37.96 -9.30 -23.37
N SER A 421 -37.22 -10.12 -24.11
CA SER A 421 -37.79 -11.01 -25.13
C SER A 421 -38.72 -12.09 -24.54
N THR A 422 -38.64 -12.33 -23.23
CA THR A 422 -39.38 -13.38 -22.53
C THR A 422 -40.48 -12.80 -21.62
N GLY A 423 -41.72 -13.25 -21.81
CA GLY A 423 -42.81 -13.05 -20.85
C GLY A 423 -43.34 -11.63 -20.64
N GLY A 424 -42.94 -10.65 -21.47
CA GLY A 424 -43.36 -9.25 -21.31
C GLY A 424 -42.79 -8.57 -20.06
N LEU A 425 -41.78 -9.17 -19.43
CA LEU A 425 -41.05 -8.59 -18.30
C LEU A 425 -40.17 -7.42 -18.78
N GLU A 426 -39.79 -6.56 -17.83
CA GLU A 426 -38.90 -5.43 -18.06
C GLU A 426 -37.71 -5.52 -17.11
N ILE A 427 -36.52 -5.15 -17.59
CA ILE A 427 -35.34 -4.93 -16.75
C ILE A 427 -35.03 -3.43 -16.69
N ALA A 428 -34.83 -2.90 -15.49
CA ALA A 428 -34.32 -1.56 -15.26
C ALA A 428 -33.20 -1.63 -14.24
N LEU A 429 -31.96 -1.52 -14.72
CA LEU A 429 -30.79 -1.69 -13.87
C LEU A 429 -30.61 -0.45 -12.98
N PRO A 430 -30.66 -0.58 -11.65
CA PRO A 430 -30.61 0.58 -10.77
C PRO A 430 -29.20 1.17 -10.70
N SER A 431 -29.09 2.44 -10.32
CA SER A 431 -27.79 3.14 -10.29
C SER A 431 -26.86 2.65 -9.19
N ASN A 432 -27.37 2.00 -8.15
CA ASN A 432 -26.62 1.46 -7.02
C ASN A 432 -26.21 -0.01 -7.21
N LEU A 433 -26.52 -0.67 -8.33
CA LEU A 433 -26.06 -2.04 -8.61
C LEU A 433 -24.79 -2.06 -9.46
N TYR A 434 -23.73 -2.66 -8.94
CA TYR A 434 -22.41 -2.75 -9.53
C TYR A 434 -22.09 -4.21 -9.90
N PHE A 435 -21.19 -4.41 -10.85
CA PHE A 435 -20.78 -5.74 -11.31
C PHE A 435 -19.26 -5.90 -11.29
N ILE A 436 -18.78 -7.00 -10.73
CA ILE A 436 -17.37 -7.41 -10.86
C ILE A 436 -17.36 -8.83 -11.43
N GLY A 437 -16.80 -9.02 -12.61
CA GLY A 437 -16.51 -10.35 -13.15
C GLY A 437 -15.10 -10.77 -12.80
N THR A 438 -14.87 -12.04 -12.49
CA THR A 438 -13.52 -12.61 -12.42
C THR A 438 -13.31 -13.60 -13.57
N MET A 439 -12.09 -13.67 -14.11
CA MET A 439 -11.77 -14.52 -15.24
C MET A 439 -10.36 -15.09 -15.16
N ASN A 440 -10.23 -16.40 -15.46
CA ASN A 440 -8.94 -17.05 -15.70
C ASN A 440 -8.68 -17.12 -17.22
N GLU A 441 -7.58 -16.54 -17.71
CA GLU A 441 -7.28 -16.51 -19.16
C GLU A 441 -6.66 -17.80 -19.73
N ILE A 442 -6.24 -18.75 -18.88
CA ILE A 442 -5.54 -19.97 -19.34
C ILE A 442 -6.46 -21.19 -19.44
N ASP A 443 -7.68 -21.11 -18.90
CA ASP A 443 -8.60 -22.24 -18.98
C ASP A 443 -8.90 -22.54 -20.46
N PHE A 444 -8.56 -23.73 -20.94
CA PHE A 444 -8.65 -24.09 -22.37
C PHE A 444 -10.10 -24.16 -22.92
N SER A 445 -11.10 -23.81 -22.12
CA SER A 445 -12.54 -23.86 -22.43
C SER A 445 -13.17 -22.48 -22.68
N LEU A 446 -12.38 -21.46 -23.00
CA LEU A 446 -12.87 -20.08 -23.16
C LEU A 446 -13.79 -19.91 -24.37
N GLU A 447 -15.02 -19.46 -24.10
CA GLU A 447 -15.84 -18.78 -25.10
C GLU A 447 -15.19 -17.44 -25.48
N ARG A 448 -15.25 -17.07 -26.77
CA ARG A 448 -14.66 -15.80 -27.24
C ARG A 448 -15.46 -14.63 -26.66
N ILE A 449 -14.80 -13.80 -25.86
CA ILE A 449 -15.42 -12.60 -25.31
C ILE A 449 -15.69 -11.59 -26.43
N ASP A 450 -16.95 -11.18 -26.56
CA ASP A 450 -17.37 -10.18 -27.53
C ASP A 450 -16.81 -8.79 -27.18
N PHE A 451 -16.45 -8.04 -28.22
CA PHE A 451 -16.11 -6.62 -28.15
C PHE A 451 -17.20 -5.78 -27.47
N ALA A 452 -18.46 -6.20 -27.57
CA ALA A 452 -19.58 -5.58 -26.85
C ALA A 452 -19.38 -5.55 -25.33
N LEU A 453 -18.78 -6.60 -24.76
CA LEU A 453 -18.49 -6.71 -23.33
C LEU A 453 -17.26 -5.88 -22.96
N ARG A 454 -16.23 -5.87 -23.83
CA ARG A 454 -15.04 -5.03 -23.64
C ARG A 454 -15.34 -3.54 -23.50
N ARG A 455 -16.35 -3.02 -24.20
CA ARG A 455 -16.74 -1.60 -24.10
C ARG A 455 -17.50 -1.25 -22.81
N ARG A 456 -18.18 -2.22 -22.21
CA ARG A 456 -19.13 -2.01 -21.09
C ARG A 456 -18.50 -2.26 -19.73
N PHE A 457 -17.45 -3.08 -19.66
CA PHE A 457 -16.69 -3.33 -18.46
C PHE A 457 -15.33 -2.63 -18.52
N LEU A 458 -14.83 -2.15 -17.37
CA LEU A 458 -13.40 -1.86 -17.23
C LEU A 458 -12.65 -3.18 -17.06
N TRP A 459 -11.45 -3.29 -17.62
CA TRP A 459 -10.65 -4.50 -17.56
C TRP A 459 -9.40 -4.23 -16.74
N GLN A 460 -9.25 -4.96 -15.64
CA GLN A 460 -8.11 -4.84 -14.76
C GLN A 460 -7.36 -6.16 -14.72
N PHE A 461 -6.10 -6.12 -15.13
CA PHE A 461 -5.20 -7.26 -14.99
C PHE A 461 -4.82 -7.45 -13.52
N LYS A 462 -4.94 -8.67 -13.01
CA LYS A 462 -4.59 -9.07 -11.64
C LYS A 462 -3.57 -10.21 -11.71
N GLY A 463 -2.29 -9.83 -11.83
CA GLY A 463 -1.15 -10.74 -11.86
C GLY A 463 -0.55 -11.01 -10.49
N PHE A 464 0.67 -11.55 -10.48
CA PHE A 464 1.44 -11.74 -9.26
C PHE A 464 1.84 -10.40 -8.62
N ASP A 465 1.80 -10.35 -7.30
CA ASP A 465 2.11 -9.18 -6.46
C ASP A 465 2.80 -9.65 -5.17
N LYS A 466 4.01 -9.15 -4.93
CA LYS A 466 4.84 -9.55 -3.80
C LYS A 466 4.26 -9.16 -2.44
N ALA A 467 3.53 -8.04 -2.36
CA ALA A 467 2.94 -7.58 -1.11
C ALA A 467 1.75 -8.45 -0.73
N ILE A 468 0.93 -8.86 -1.71
CA ILE A 468 -0.17 -9.81 -1.49
C ILE A 468 0.39 -11.16 -1.02
N LEU A 469 1.42 -11.69 -1.68
CA LEU A 469 2.06 -12.96 -1.24
C LEU A 469 2.64 -12.82 0.17
N GLY A 470 3.31 -11.70 0.46
CA GLY A 470 3.85 -11.42 1.79
C GLY A 470 2.79 -11.40 2.87
N GLY A 471 1.67 -10.71 2.63
CA GLY A 471 0.53 -10.69 3.54
C GLY A 471 -0.03 -12.10 3.80
N MET A 472 -0.28 -12.87 2.74
CA MET A 472 -0.79 -14.24 2.84
C MET A 472 0.13 -15.17 3.64
N ILE A 473 1.44 -15.08 3.43
CA ILE A 473 2.41 -15.90 4.17
C ILE A 473 2.42 -15.50 5.65
N GLN A 474 2.36 -14.20 5.97
CA GLN A 474 2.35 -13.74 7.36
C GLN A 474 1.06 -14.12 8.09
N GLU A 475 -0.10 -14.01 7.42
CA GLU A 475 -1.38 -14.46 7.95
C GLU A 475 -1.39 -15.96 8.24
N LYS A 476 -1.01 -16.80 7.26
CA LYS A 476 -0.88 -18.25 7.46
C LYS A 476 0.15 -18.61 8.52
N LYS A 477 1.27 -17.88 8.60
CA LYS A 477 2.30 -18.07 9.63
C LYS A 477 1.73 -17.81 11.02
N ALA A 478 0.90 -16.78 11.19
CA ALA A 478 0.24 -16.46 12.44
C ALA A 478 -0.84 -17.50 12.80
N GLU A 479 -1.75 -17.81 11.87
CA GLU A 479 -2.83 -18.79 12.04
C GLU A 479 -2.30 -20.17 12.43
N LEU A 480 -1.20 -20.59 11.82
CA LEU A 480 -0.59 -21.90 12.04
C LEU A 480 0.46 -21.90 13.16
N GLU A 481 0.65 -20.78 13.86
CA GLU A 481 1.65 -20.57 14.93
C GLU A 481 3.08 -20.95 14.51
N MET A 482 3.44 -20.67 13.26
CA MET A 482 4.71 -21.08 12.67
C MET A 482 5.82 -20.06 12.94
N LYS A 483 6.94 -20.54 13.48
CA LYS A 483 8.18 -19.75 13.58
C LYS A 483 9.00 -19.90 12.28
N ILE A 484 8.92 -18.89 11.42
CA ILE A 484 9.68 -18.72 10.18
C ILE A 484 10.36 -17.35 10.24
N ASP A 485 11.62 -17.25 9.82
CA ASP A 485 12.38 -16.00 9.79
C ASP A 485 11.84 -15.08 8.68
N ASP A 486 11.68 -13.78 8.97
CA ASP A 486 11.17 -12.82 8.00
C ASP A 486 12.15 -12.59 6.84
N ALA A 487 13.46 -12.75 7.06
CA ALA A 487 14.47 -12.69 6.00
C ALA A 487 14.35 -13.89 5.03
N ASP A 488 14.01 -15.07 5.56
CA ASP A 488 13.74 -16.26 4.74
C ASP A 488 12.47 -16.06 3.90
N ILE A 489 11.44 -15.45 4.47
CA ILE A 489 10.19 -15.11 3.76
C ILE A 489 10.47 -14.10 2.63
N GLU A 490 11.21 -13.03 2.92
CA GLU A 490 11.58 -12.02 1.92
C GLU A 490 12.39 -12.63 0.77
N THR A 491 13.36 -13.49 1.10
CA THR A 491 14.15 -14.23 0.10
C THR A 491 13.26 -15.12 -0.77
N PHE A 492 12.34 -15.86 -0.16
CA PHE A 492 11.39 -16.70 -0.89
C PHE A 492 10.50 -15.89 -1.83
N ILE A 493 9.95 -14.78 -1.37
CA ILE A 493 9.10 -13.89 -2.17
C ILE A 493 9.88 -13.32 -3.37
N SER A 494 11.14 -12.91 -3.15
CA SER A 494 12.03 -12.42 -4.22
C SER A 494 12.25 -13.49 -5.29
N ARG A 495 12.45 -14.76 -4.89
CA ARG A 495 12.58 -15.90 -5.82
C ARG A 495 11.29 -16.16 -6.59
N CYS A 496 10.13 -16.03 -5.96
CA CYS A 496 8.83 -16.15 -6.63
C CYS A 496 8.62 -15.03 -7.66
N GLU A 497 8.99 -13.79 -7.32
CA GLU A 497 8.95 -12.65 -8.24
C GLU A 497 9.85 -12.89 -9.46
N GLN A 498 11.08 -13.37 -9.23
CA GLN A 498 12.03 -13.68 -10.30
C GLN A 498 11.54 -14.83 -11.19
N LEU A 499 11.00 -15.91 -10.60
CA LEU A 499 10.37 -17.00 -11.35
C LEU A 499 9.27 -16.48 -12.27
N ASN A 500 8.39 -15.61 -11.78
CA ASN A 500 7.30 -15.04 -12.56
C ASN A 500 7.79 -14.05 -13.64
N LYS A 501 8.89 -13.33 -13.42
CA LYS A 501 9.55 -12.52 -14.46
C LYS A 501 10.06 -13.40 -15.60
N GLU A 502 10.71 -14.52 -15.27
CA GLU A 502 11.20 -15.48 -16.27
C GLU A 502 10.04 -16.11 -17.05
N VAL A 503 8.99 -16.57 -16.37
CA VAL A 503 7.76 -17.09 -17.00
C VAL A 503 7.13 -16.07 -17.94
N THR A 504 7.03 -14.80 -17.52
CA THR A 504 6.45 -13.72 -18.34
C THR A 504 7.31 -13.42 -19.58
N ALA A 505 8.63 -13.57 -19.48
CA ALA A 505 9.55 -13.29 -20.57
C ALA A 505 9.67 -14.43 -21.61
N MET A 506 9.11 -15.62 -21.34
CA MET A 506 9.18 -16.74 -22.27
C MET A 506 8.31 -16.49 -23.52
N PRO A 507 8.83 -16.69 -24.74
CA PRO A 507 8.06 -16.48 -25.98
C PRO A 507 6.78 -17.33 -26.10
N GLU A 508 6.78 -18.52 -25.48
CA GLU A 508 5.65 -19.45 -25.51
C GLU A 508 4.62 -19.17 -24.41
N LEU A 509 4.98 -18.34 -23.43
CA LEU A 509 4.13 -17.93 -22.32
C LEU A 509 3.95 -16.39 -22.37
N GLY A 510 3.54 -15.82 -21.25
CA GLY A 510 3.30 -14.39 -21.10
C GLY A 510 2.78 -14.09 -19.71
N GLU A 511 2.36 -12.84 -19.48
CA GLU A 511 1.91 -12.36 -18.17
C GLU A 511 0.75 -13.17 -17.57
N ASN A 512 -0.13 -13.72 -18.43
CA ASN A 512 -1.24 -14.55 -18.00
C ASN A 512 -0.81 -15.87 -17.37
N TYR A 513 0.41 -16.35 -17.62
CA TYR A 513 0.97 -17.63 -17.16
C TYR A 513 1.78 -17.53 -15.88
N GLN A 514 1.80 -16.37 -15.25
CA GLN A 514 2.39 -16.23 -13.92
C GLN A 514 1.75 -17.23 -12.94
N ILE A 515 2.57 -17.73 -12.03
CA ILE A 515 2.12 -18.53 -10.91
C ILE A 515 1.49 -17.61 -9.87
N GLY A 516 0.25 -17.92 -9.49
CA GLY A 516 -0.52 -17.18 -8.50
C GLY A 516 0.01 -17.29 -7.07
N HIS A 517 -0.33 -16.31 -6.24
CA HIS A 517 0.08 -16.20 -4.84
C HIS A 517 -0.35 -17.41 -4.01
N THR A 518 -1.56 -17.91 -4.24
CA THR A 518 -2.13 -19.02 -3.45
C THR A 518 -1.27 -20.26 -3.54
N PHE A 519 -0.74 -20.58 -4.73
CA PHE A 519 0.15 -21.72 -4.93
C PHE A 519 1.46 -21.54 -4.18
N PHE A 520 2.06 -20.35 -4.19
CA PHE A 520 3.30 -20.12 -3.42
C PHE A 520 3.06 -20.15 -1.90
N ALA A 521 1.92 -19.65 -1.43
CA ALA A 521 1.58 -19.57 -0.01
C ALA A 521 1.44 -20.96 0.65
N GLU A 522 1.16 -22.02 -0.14
CA GLU A 522 1.16 -23.42 0.32
C GLU A 522 2.49 -23.86 0.96
N VAL A 523 3.59 -23.13 0.73
CA VAL A 523 4.89 -23.39 1.38
C VAL A 523 4.78 -23.42 2.92
N VAL A 524 3.87 -22.62 3.50
CA VAL A 524 3.68 -22.56 4.96
C VAL A 524 3.01 -23.84 5.47
N ASP A 525 2.00 -24.33 4.76
CA ASP A 525 1.31 -25.59 5.05
C ASP A 525 2.27 -26.78 4.93
N ILE A 526 3.09 -26.78 3.88
CA ILE A 526 4.16 -27.77 3.67
C ILE A 526 5.16 -27.71 4.82
N PHE A 527 5.63 -26.52 5.20
CA PHE A 527 6.57 -26.35 6.32
C PHE A 527 5.99 -26.87 7.65
N LYS A 528 4.70 -26.62 7.91
CA LYS A 528 3.98 -27.16 9.09
C LYS A 528 3.95 -28.69 9.07
N SER A 529 3.53 -29.30 7.97
CA SER A 529 3.45 -30.76 7.84
C SER A 529 4.80 -31.43 8.07
N LEU A 530 5.89 -30.83 7.57
CA LEU A 530 7.25 -31.34 7.75
C LEU A 530 7.72 -31.26 9.21
N LYS A 531 7.39 -30.20 9.96
CA LYS A 531 7.72 -30.12 11.39
C LYS A 531 7.09 -31.27 12.21
N GLY A 532 5.94 -31.80 11.79
CA GLY A 532 5.30 -32.92 12.47
C GLY A 532 5.99 -34.27 12.27
N ILE A 533 6.85 -34.40 11.24
CA ILE A 533 7.44 -35.68 10.81
C ILE A 533 8.96 -35.69 10.96
N HIS A 534 9.61 -34.51 10.90
CA HIS A 534 11.07 -34.40 10.88
C HIS A 534 11.67 -34.24 12.29
N SER A 535 12.65 -35.07 12.63
CA SER A 535 13.33 -35.05 13.95
C SER A 535 14.57 -34.13 14.00
N GLY A 536 14.80 -33.29 12.98
CA GLY A 536 16.00 -32.44 12.83
C GLY A 536 15.70 -30.97 12.50
N ARG A 537 16.75 -30.17 12.32
CA ARG A 537 16.63 -28.73 11.97
C ARG A 537 16.07 -28.57 10.56
N LEU A 538 14.84 -28.08 10.47
CA LEU A 538 14.13 -27.81 9.22
C LEU A 538 14.40 -26.37 8.76
N TYR A 539 14.88 -26.21 7.53
CA TYR A 539 15.14 -24.90 6.91
C TYR A 539 14.02 -24.56 5.94
N PHE A 540 13.42 -23.38 6.08
CA PHE A 540 12.26 -22.95 5.30
C PHE A 540 12.55 -22.92 3.79
N LEU A 541 13.67 -22.31 3.39
CA LEU A 541 14.10 -22.16 2.00
C LEU A 541 14.55 -23.46 1.30
N ASN A 542 14.67 -24.57 2.03
CA ASN A 542 15.22 -25.83 1.50
C ASN A 542 14.11 -26.85 1.19
N GLN A 543 13.88 -27.82 2.08
CA GLN A 543 12.95 -28.92 1.83
C GLN A 543 11.51 -28.46 1.53
N PRO A 544 10.93 -27.48 2.24
CA PRO A 544 9.58 -27.00 1.95
C PRO A 544 9.43 -26.44 0.54
N VAL A 545 10.35 -25.56 0.11
CA VAL A 545 10.34 -24.99 -1.25
C VAL A 545 10.54 -26.07 -2.32
N ASN A 546 11.40 -27.05 -2.07
CA ASN A 546 11.59 -28.20 -2.96
C ASN A 546 10.30 -29.04 -3.12
N ILE A 547 9.56 -29.24 -2.03
CA ILE A 547 8.29 -29.98 -2.07
C ILE A 547 7.24 -29.14 -2.80
N LEU A 548 7.11 -27.86 -2.48
CA LEU A 548 6.23 -26.92 -3.16
C LEU A 548 6.44 -26.96 -4.69
N TRP A 549 7.71 -26.91 -5.11
CA TRP A 549 8.05 -27.01 -6.52
C TRP A 549 7.49 -28.28 -7.15
N LYS A 550 7.71 -29.44 -6.54
CA LYS A 550 7.32 -30.73 -7.09
C LYS A 550 5.80 -30.95 -7.14
N ILE A 551 5.08 -30.49 -6.12
CA ILE A 551 3.65 -30.82 -5.96
C ILE A 551 2.71 -29.78 -6.58
N SER A 552 3.10 -28.50 -6.61
CA SER A 552 2.23 -27.41 -7.06
C SER A 552 2.79 -26.71 -8.30
N ILE A 553 4.04 -26.24 -8.26
CA ILE A 553 4.57 -25.33 -9.30
C ILE A 553 4.93 -26.07 -10.60
N GLN A 554 5.70 -27.16 -10.49
CA GLN A 554 6.17 -27.93 -11.64
C GLN A 554 5.02 -28.51 -12.48
N PRO A 555 3.97 -29.13 -11.89
CA PRO A 555 2.83 -29.62 -12.67
C PRO A 555 2.11 -28.52 -13.46
N ILE A 556 1.95 -27.34 -12.87
CA ILE A 556 1.33 -26.17 -13.52
C ILE A 556 2.16 -25.73 -14.74
N LEU A 557 3.46 -25.50 -14.54
CA LEU A 557 4.35 -25.09 -15.63
C LEU A 557 4.45 -26.15 -16.73
N GLN A 558 4.42 -27.43 -16.36
CA GLN A 558 4.37 -28.53 -17.32
C GLN A 558 3.07 -28.53 -18.14
N ALA A 559 1.93 -28.16 -17.55
CA ALA A 559 0.68 -28.01 -18.29
C ALA A 559 0.75 -26.83 -19.26
N PHE A 560 1.29 -25.69 -18.82
CA PHE A 560 1.45 -24.49 -19.66
C PHE A 560 2.34 -24.74 -20.88
N LEU A 561 3.44 -25.48 -20.70
CA LEU A 561 4.38 -25.82 -21.78
C LEU A 561 3.97 -27.10 -22.53
N GLY A 562 2.68 -27.46 -22.56
CA GLY A 562 2.17 -28.71 -23.12
C GLY A 562 2.48 -28.93 -24.61
N ASN A 563 2.65 -27.85 -25.38
CA ASN A 563 2.85 -27.90 -26.84
C ASN A 563 4.32 -27.83 -27.28
N ILE A 564 5.27 -27.89 -26.34
CA ILE A 564 6.72 -27.80 -26.61
C ILE A 564 7.35 -29.19 -26.65
N ASP A 565 8.42 -29.35 -27.43
CA ASP A 565 9.26 -30.55 -27.42
C ASP A 565 9.72 -30.93 -26.01
N ALA A 566 9.80 -32.24 -25.75
CA ALA A 566 10.02 -32.78 -24.41
C ALA A 566 11.39 -32.39 -23.81
N ASP A 567 12.45 -32.32 -24.61
CA ASP A 567 13.78 -31.94 -24.12
C ASP A 567 13.82 -30.44 -23.80
N ALA A 568 13.32 -29.60 -24.72
CA ALA A 568 13.22 -28.16 -24.49
C ALA A 568 12.33 -27.81 -23.28
N LYS A 569 11.22 -28.54 -23.09
CA LYS A 569 10.36 -28.41 -21.92
C LYS A 569 11.10 -28.77 -20.63
N ARG A 570 11.84 -29.88 -20.61
CA ARG A 570 12.61 -30.30 -19.43
C ARG A 570 13.66 -29.25 -19.06
N ASP A 571 14.38 -28.73 -20.04
CA ASP A 571 15.45 -27.76 -19.82
C ASP A 571 14.89 -26.45 -19.24
N LYS A 572 13.79 -25.93 -19.80
CA LYS A 572 13.10 -24.74 -19.26
C LYS A 572 12.58 -24.95 -17.84
N ILE A 573 11.96 -26.09 -17.56
CA ILE A 573 11.49 -26.43 -16.21
C ILE A 573 12.66 -26.50 -15.23
N ASN A 574 13.80 -27.08 -15.63
CA ASN A 574 14.99 -27.16 -14.79
C ASN A 574 15.60 -25.78 -14.50
N ASP A 575 15.58 -24.86 -15.46
CA ASP A 575 16.09 -23.50 -15.23
C ASP A 575 15.17 -22.72 -14.29
N LEU A 576 13.86 -22.77 -14.51
CA LEU A 576 12.87 -22.21 -13.58
C LEU A 576 12.97 -22.81 -12.17
N GLN A 577 13.28 -24.11 -12.07
CA GLN A 577 13.52 -24.78 -10.79
C GLN A 577 14.71 -24.18 -10.04
N LYS A 578 15.82 -23.92 -10.75
CA LYS A 578 17.01 -23.30 -10.14
C LYS A 578 16.69 -21.91 -9.61
N THR A 579 15.90 -21.13 -10.35
CA THR A 579 15.47 -19.79 -9.94
C THR A 579 14.71 -19.83 -8.60
N LEU A 580 13.75 -20.76 -8.44
CA LEU A 580 12.98 -20.83 -7.20
C LEU A 580 13.76 -21.41 -6.02
N ILE A 581 14.68 -22.36 -6.23
CA ILE A 581 15.37 -23.08 -5.14
C ILE A 581 16.70 -22.42 -4.75
N ASN A 582 17.45 -21.91 -5.73
CA ASN A 582 18.83 -21.45 -5.54
C ASN A 582 19.02 -19.95 -5.77
N GLY A 583 18.00 -19.25 -6.29
CA GLY A 583 18.07 -17.83 -6.67
C GLY A 583 18.17 -16.84 -5.53
#